data_AF-A0A946JCU1-F1
#
_entry.id   AF-A0A946JCU1-F1
#
_cell.length_a   1.000
_cell.length_b   1.000
_cell.length_c   1.000
_cell.angle_alpha   90.00
_cell.angle_beta   90.00
_cell.angle_gamma   90.00
#
_symmetry.space_group_name_H-M   'P 1'
#
loop_
_entity.id
_entity.type
_entity.pdbx_description
1 polymer ?
#
loop_
_entity_poly.entity_id
_entity_poly.type
_entity_poly.pdbx_seq_one_letter_code
_entity_poly.pdbx_strand_id
1 'polypeptide(L)'
;MLKDIKNINDWDKSKKRKFFWSFTILWSLFVWLIGGEWLYFIPFIVGDVIFWKTFNYTFWKKRKKEEKKPKGWLGSWGDAILFAVIAATILRTFFIEAYTIPTPSMEKSLMVGDYLFVDKTAYGPRVPMTPLSFPLVHHTLPLIGGQSYLEWLNLPYHRMSGWKNGNENSPIGVERNDCVVFNWPSERLFPIEDRNGNIIIIFDSRIKSINWINTQPNKNQYKIIEGEFSRPIDKKENYVKRCVAIPGDELKIENGILFINGKEETEYKIKEKQVEKKKQRRYFVKIKPKVFKKHFPKPFPGNMKDFSEFCYQEYDIIPVDKKNYTASLVGDFSVANKRKIHINATEEAISNLRSKPYVDSVWTSSFKSDIFGNKIQNPDGFLAHNPYDWDEENYGPISMPKAGETISLTSKNLPIYKQIIKRYEGEEMGDNETFQKIKDEINKNDSADYTFKMNYYWLMGDNRQNSADSRFWGFVPENHIVGKKLFIWMSYDQYGKGIRWSRMYRPWMWVGIMILLYHILKRGIKWNRNRTRRLSK
;
A
#
# COMPACT_ATOMS: atom_id res chain seq x y z
N MET A 1 -15.13 -28.38 34.65
CA MET A 1 -14.68 -27.15 33.94
C MET A 1 -15.47 -26.82 32.67
N LEU A 2 -15.34 -27.53 31.53
CA LEU A 2 -16.10 -27.19 30.30
C LEU A 2 -17.63 -27.32 30.45
N LYS A 3 -18.12 -28.28 31.24
CA LYS A 3 -19.56 -28.41 31.59
C LYS A 3 -20.04 -27.28 32.50
N ASP A 4 -19.21 -26.81 33.44
CA ASP A 4 -19.55 -25.70 34.34
C ASP A 4 -19.63 -24.34 33.64
N ILE A 5 -18.75 -24.12 32.64
CA ILE A 5 -18.73 -22.90 31.83
C ILE A 5 -20.02 -22.75 31.00
N LYS A 6 -20.69 -23.85 30.62
CA LYS A 6 -21.97 -23.78 29.90
C LYS A 6 -23.10 -23.16 30.74
N ASN A 7 -22.99 -23.20 32.07
CA ASN A 7 -23.96 -22.65 33.02
C ASN A 7 -23.44 -21.39 33.72
N ILE A 8 -22.56 -20.61 33.06
CA ILE A 8 -21.92 -19.42 33.64
C ILE A 8 -22.92 -18.36 34.14
N ASN A 9 -24.14 -18.34 33.62
CA ASN A 9 -25.21 -17.44 34.07
C ASN A 9 -25.61 -17.72 35.52
N ASP A 10 -25.58 -18.98 35.95
CA ASP A 10 -26.04 -19.45 37.25
C ASP A 10 -24.99 -19.27 38.36
N TRP A 11 -23.80 -18.79 38.01
CA TRP A 11 -22.74 -18.54 38.98
C TRP A 11 -23.00 -17.27 39.80
N ASP A 12 -22.66 -17.33 41.08
CA ASP A 12 -22.64 -16.14 41.95
C ASP A 12 -21.55 -15.13 41.53
N LYS A 13 -21.64 -13.91 42.09
CA LYS A 13 -20.71 -12.80 41.77
C LYS A 13 -19.27 -13.07 42.21
N SER A 14 -19.07 -13.87 43.26
CA SER A 14 -17.74 -14.24 43.76
C SER A 14 -17.05 -15.21 42.81
N LYS A 15 -17.75 -16.28 42.42
CA LYS A 15 -17.32 -17.29 41.47
C LYS A 15 -17.02 -16.71 40.10
N LYS A 16 -17.88 -15.80 39.60
CA LYS A 16 -17.63 -15.03 38.36
C LYS A 16 -16.34 -14.22 38.42
N ARG A 17 -16.10 -13.49 39.52
CA ARG A 17 -14.87 -12.70 39.72
C ARG A 17 -13.62 -13.57 39.81
N LYS A 18 -13.65 -14.63 40.61
CA LYS A 18 -12.52 -15.58 40.74
C LYS A 18 -12.15 -16.17 39.38
N PHE A 19 -13.14 -16.66 38.64
CA PHE A 19 -12.90 -17.19 37.29
C PHE A 19 -12.33 -16.14 36.34
N PHE A 20 -12.91 -14.93 36.30
CA PHE A 20 -12.43 -13.87 35.41
C PHE A 20 -10.97 -13.51 35.69
N TRP A 21 -10.60 -13.33 36.95
CA TRP A 21 -9.22 -13.00 37.33
C TRP A 21 -8.26 -14.16 37.05
N SER A 22 -8.61 -15.39 37.41
CA SER A 22 -7.79 -16.57 37.10
C SER A 22 -7.61 -16.74 35.59
N PHE A 23 -8.69 -16.60 34.81
CA PHE A 23 -8.63 -16.63 33.35
C PHE A 23 -7.74 -15.52 32.81
N THR A 24 -7.90 -14.28 33.29
CA THR A 24 -7.13 -13.13 32.81
C THR A 24 -5.65 -13.30 33.10
N ILE A 25 -5.27 -13.75 34.30
CA ILE A 25 -3.86 -13.99 34.65
C ILE A 25 -3.26 -15.11 33.79
N LEU A 26 -3.95 -16.26 33.69
CA LEU A 26 -3.48 -17.39 32.88
C LEU A 26 -3.41 -17.03 31.40
N TRP A 27 -4.39 -16.28 30.90
CA TRP A 27 -4.44 -15.81 29.52
C TRP A 27 -3.30 -14.83 29.25
N SER A 28 -3.10 -13.83 30.12
CA SER A 28 -2.01 -12.86 29.97
C SER A 28 -0.64 -13.53 30.02
N LEU A 29 -0.45 -14.53 30.91
CA LEU A 29 0.78 -15.32 30.94
C LEU A 29 0.97 -16.11 29.63
N PHE A 30 -0.07 -16.77 29.13
CA PHE A 30 -0.04 -17.46 27.83
C PHE A 30 0.32 -16.50 26.70
N VAL A 31 -0.34 -15.35 26.63
CA VAL A 31 -0.11 -14.32 25.61
C VAL A 31 1.32 -13.80 25.66
N TRP A 32 1.84 -13.52 26.86
CA TRP A 32 3.22 -13.12 27.07
C TRP A 32 4.20 -14.20 26.61
N LEU A 33 3.97 -15.46 26.97
CA LEU A 33 4.82 -16.59 26.57
C LEU A 33 4.90 -16.79 25.05
N ILE A 34 3.83 -16.53 24.32
CA ILE A 34 3.80 -16.67 22.85
C ILE A 34 4.10 -15.36 22.12
N GLY A 35 4.41 -14.26 22.83
CA GLY A 35 4.58 -12.93 22.24
C GLY A 35 3.35 -12.41 21.49
N GLY A 36 2.16 -12.95 21.79
CA GLY A 36 0.94 -12.77 21.03
C GLY A 36 0.11 -11.58 21.48
N GLU A 37 0.73 -10.43 21.73
CA GLU A 37 0.15 -9.28 22.44
C GLU A 37 -1.23 -8.83 21.93
N TRP A 38 -1.52 -9.04 20.64
CA TRP A 38 -2.84 -8.80 20.06
C TRP A 38 -3.96 -9.64 20.70
N LEU A 39 -3.65 -10.69 21.47
CA LEU A 39 -4.63 -11.50 22.19
C LEU A 39 -5.04 -10.92 23.55
N TYR A 40 -4.42 -9.83 24.01
CA TYR A 40 -4.79 -9.18 25.29
C TYR A 40 -6.21 -8.60 25.29
N PHE A 41 -6.89 -8.47 24.15
CA PHE A 41 -8.29 -8.04 24.13
C PHE A 41 -9.28 -9.13 24.59
N ILE A 42 -8.89 -10.42 24.59
CA ILE A 42 -9.80 -11.54 24.90
C ILE A 42 -10.39 -11.49 26.32
N PRO A 43 -9.63 -11.10 27.37
CA PRO A 43 -10.20 -10.78 28.66
C PRO A 43 -11.36 -9.78 28.61
N PHE A 44 -11.34 -8.76 27.73
CA PHE A 44 -12.48 -7.85 27.60
C PHE A 44 -13.72 -8.54 27.04
N ILE A 45 -13.57 -9.46 26.09
CA ILE A 45 -14.68 -10.27 25.56
C ILE A 45 -15.25 -11.17 26.68
N VAL A 46 -14.39 -11.82 27.45
CA VAL A 46 -14.81 -12.67 28.57
C VAL A 46 -15.50 -11.83 29.66
N GLY A 47 -14.98 -10.65 29.95
CA GLY A 47 -15.59 -9.69 30.87
C GLY A 47 -16.97 -9.24 30.40
N ASP A 48 -17.15 -9.02 29.10
CA ASP A 48 -18.45 -8.65 28.54
C ASP A 48 -19.45 -9.80 28.60
N VAL A 49 -19.02 -11.02 28.28
CA VAL A 49 -19.87 -12.23 28.40
C VAL A 49 -20.34 -12.45 29.85
N ILE A 50 -19.48 -12.19 30.84
CA ILE A 50 -19.74 -12.50 32.26
C ILE A 50 -20.46 -11.35 32.99
N PHE A 51 -20.01 -10.11 32.80
CA PHE A 51 -20.40 -8.96 33.61
C PHE A 51 -21.19 -7.92 32.83
N TRP A 52 -20.59 -7.34 31.79
CA TRP A 52 -21.13 -6.13 31.16
C TRP A 52 -22.36 -6.43 30.30
N LYS A 53 -22.41 -7.59 29.65
CA LYS A 53 -23.49 -8.04 28.76
C LYS A 53 -23.89 -6.95 27.77
N THR A 54 -22.92 -6.13 27.35
CA THR A 54 -23.08 -5.01 26.43
C THR A 54 -23.41 -5.56 25.05
N PHE A 55 -22.75 -6.64 24.63
CA PHE A 55 -23.05 -7.32 23.37
C PHE A 55 -23.86 -8.59 23.58
N ASN A 56 -24.86 -8.78 22.71
CA ASN A 56 -25.59 -10.05 22.64
C ASN A 56 -24.87 -11.04 21.73
N TYR A 57 -23.90 -11.78 22.28
CA TYR A 57 -23.18 -12.86 21.57
C TYR A 57 -24.06 -14.03 21.12
N THR A 58 -25.36 -14.05 21.46
CA THR A 58 -26.31 -15.08 21.04
C THR A 58 -27.38 -14.54 20.10
N PHE A 59 -27.10 -13.47 19.36
CA PHE A 59 -28.04 -12.85 18.42
C PHE A 59 -28.60 -13.82 17.36
N TRP A 60 -27.89 -14.92 17.04
CA TRP A 60 -28.34 -15.95 16.11
C TRP A 60 -29.22 -17.04 16.75
N LYS A 61 -29.36 -17.09 18.08
CA LYS A 61 -30.22 -18.07 18.78
C LYS A 61 -31.57 -17.43 19.12
N LYS A 62 -32.67 -18.08 18.73
CA LYS A 62 -34.02 -17.69 19.20
C LYS A 62 -34.12 -17.92 20.71
N ARG A 63 -34.36 -16.86 21.49
CA ARG A 63 -34.71 -16.96 22.92
C ARG A 63 -36.20 -16.74 23.14
N LYS A 64 -36.72 -17.28 24.26
CA LYS A 64 -38.00 -16.86 24.85
C LYS A 64 -37.96 -15.35 25.07
N LYS A 65 -39.02 -14.65 24.67
CA LYS A 65 -39.17 -13.20 24.84
C LYS A 65 -39.12 -12.87 26.34
N GLU A 66 -38.07 -12.21 26.79
CA GLU A 66 -38.16 -11.38 28.00
C GLU A 66 -38.81 -10.06 27.60
N GLU A 67 -39.82 -9.62 28.37
CA GLU A 67 -40.52 -8.36 28.16
C GLU A 67 -39.59 -7.18 28.44
N LYS A 68 -38.87 -6.73 27.42
CA LYS A 68 -38.19 -5.43 27.42
C LYS A 68 -39.01 -4.45 26.59
N LYS A 69 -39.11 -3.20 27.05
CA LYS A 69 -39.79 -2.09 26.36
C LYS A 69 -39.44 -2.09 24.86
N PRO A 70 -40.39 -1.84 23.96
CA PRO A 70 -40.13 -1.91 22.52
C PRO A 70 -39.08 -0.87 22.12
N LYS A 71 -37.84 -1.31 21.91
CA LYS A 71 -36.83 -0.48 21.25
C LYS A 71 -37.31 -0.27 19.80
N GLY A 72 -37.28 0.98 19.32
CA GLY A 72 -37.53 1.28 17.90
C GLY A 72 -36.62 0.47 16.97
N TRP A 73 -36.96 0.38 15.68
CA TRP A 73 -36.23 -0.44 14.70
C TRP A 73 -34.70 -0.21 14.73
N LEU A 74 -34.26 1.05 14.77
CA LEU A 74 -32.85 1.43 14.94
C LEU A 74 -32.22 0.95 16.26
N GLY A 75 -32.97 0.96 17.37
CA GLY A 75 -32.50 0.48 18.68
C GLY A 75 -32.40 -1.03 18.79
N SER A 76 -33.08 -1.80 17.93
CA SER A 76 -32.99 -3.27 17.90
C SER A 76 -31.78 -3.80 17.13
N TRP A 77 -31.29 -3.03 16.15
CA TRP A 77 -30.11 -3.36 15.35
C TRP A 77 -28.85 -2.62 15.81
N GLY A 78 -28.99 -1.50 16.52
CA GLY A 78 -27.87 -0.66 16.96
C GLY A 78 -26.76 -1.44 17.69
N ASP A 79 -27.13 -2.29 18.66
CA ASP A 79 -26.16 -3.10 19.41
C ASP A 79 -25.41 -4.09 18.50
N ALA A 80 -26.09 -4.66 17.50
CA ALA A 80 -25.49 -5.60 16.54
C ALA A 80 -24.61 -4.90 15.51
N ILE A 81 -25.02 -3.73 15.02
CA ILE A 81 -24.24 -2.91 14.10
C ILE A 81 -22.99 -2.40 14.81
N LEU A 82 -23.12 -1.87 16.03
CA LEU A 82 -22.00 -1.41 16.84
C LEU A 82 -20.99 -2.55 17.06
N PHE A 83 -21.46 -3.72 17.45
CA PHE A 83 -20.61 -4.91 17.57
C PHE A 83 -19.89 -5.24 16.26
N ALA A 84 -20.61 -5.27 15.14
CA ALA A 84 -20.04 -5.58 13.84
C ALA A 84 -18.97 -4.56 13.41
N VAL A 85 -19.20 -3.26 13.66
CA VAL A 85 -18.24 -2.19 13.37
C VAL A 85 -16.98 -2.34 14.23
N ILE A 86 -17.13 -2.60 15.53
CA ILE A 86 -15.97 -2.81 16.42
C ILE A 86 -15.18 -4.04 16.00
N ALA A 87 -15.87 -5.18 15.79
CA ALA A 87 -15.22 -6.42 15.37
C ALA A 87 -14.51 -6.27 14.01
N ALA A 88 -15.16 -5.61 13.04
CA ALA A 88 -14.55 -5.33 11.74
C ALA A 88 -13.36 -4.38 11.86
N THR A 89 -13.41 -3.40 12.77
CA THR A 89 -12.29 -2.49 13.04
C THR A 89 -11.11 -3.25 13.64
N ILE A 90 -11.33 -4.09 14.66
CA ILE A 90 -10.27 -4.93 15.25
C ILE A 90 -9.66 -5.87 14.19
N LEU A 91 -10.51 -6.55 13.43
CA LEU A 91 -10.07 -7.45 12.36
C LEU A 91 -9.21 -6.71 11.32
N ARG A 92 -9.68 -5.53 10.89
CA ARG A 92 -8.97 -4.70 9.92
C ARG A 92 -7.66 -4.16 10.47
N THR A 93 -7.64 -3.73 11.72
CA THR A 93 -6.46 -3.14 12.35
C THR A 93 -5.34 -4.16 12.50
N PHE A 94 -5.64 -5.35 13.01
CA PHE A 94 -4.61 -6.31 13.45
C PHE A 94 -4.42 -7.52 12.53
N PHE A 95 -5.40 -7.91 11.72
CA PHE A 95 -5.33 -9.19 10.99
C PHE A 95 -5.25 -8.99 9.50
N ILE A 96 -6.33 -8.51 8.89
CA ILE A 96 -6.51 -8.54 7.45
C ILE A 96 -7.10 -7.23 6.96
N GLU A 97 -6.51 -6.67 5.91
CA GLU A 97 -7.05 -5.50 5.23
C GLU A 97 -7.14 -5.72 3.72
N ALA A 98 -8.18 -5.17 3.11
CA ALA A 98 -8.39 -5.23 1.67
C ALA A 98 -7.83 -3.98 0.99
N TYR A 99 -7.04 -4.17 -0.06
CA TYR A 99 -6.48 -3.08 -0.87
C TYR A 99 -6.84 -3.24 -2.34
N THR A 100 -6.88 -2.12 -3.05
CA THR A 100 -7.09 -2.08 -4.51
C THR A 100 -5.76 -1.76 -5.17
N ILE A 101 -5.53 -2.30 -6.37
CA ILE A 101 -4.39 -1.93 -7.23
C ILE A 101 -4.86 -0.92 -8.28
N PRO A 102 -4.58 0.39 -8.09
CA PRO A 102 -5.02 1.42 -9.03
C PRO A 102 -4.00 1.69 -10.15
N THR A 103 -2.73 1.26 -10.00
CA THR A 103 -1.65 1.60 -10.92
C THR A 103 -0.96 0.37 -11.53
N PRO A 104 -0.39 0.52 -12.74
CA PRO A 104 0.30 -0.54 -13.47
C PRO A 104 1.66 -0.97 -12.89
N SER A 105 2.10 -0.37 -11.77
CA SER A 105 3.48 -0.54 -11.28
C SER A 105 3.89 -1.96 -10.86
N MET A 106 2.90 -2.79 -10.53
CA MET A 106 3.09 -4.19 -10.15
C MET A 106 2.63 -5.17 -11.25
N GLU A 107 2.41 -4.69 -12.47
CA GLU A 107 1.91 -5.51 -13.57
C GLU A 107 2.74 -6.77 -13.82
N LYS A 108 2.11 -7.76 -14.46
CA LYS A 108 2.51 -9.18 -14.53
C LYS A 108 2.33 -9.96 -13.23
N SER A 109 2.42 -9.33 -12.06
CA SER A 109 2.05 -9.97 -10.79
C SER A 109 0.70 -9.52 -10.26
N LEU A 110 0.49 -8.20 -10.17
CA LEU A 110 -0.74 -7.56 -9.76
C LEU A 110 -1.18 -6.57 -10.83
N MET A 111 -2.36 -6.78 -11.39
CA MET A 111 -2.91 -5.95 -12.46
C MET A 111 -3.78 -4.84 -11.89
N VAL A 112 -3.91 -3.73 -12.63
CA VAL A 112 -4.91 -2.70 -12.31
C VAL A 112 -6.30 -3.34 -12.27
N GLY A 113 -7.05 -3.05 -11.21
CA GLY A 113 -8.35 -3.65 -10.93
C GLY A 113 -8.31 -4.94 -10.09
N ASP A 114 -7.11 -5.40 -9.69
CA ASP A 114 -6.98 -6.43 -8.66
C ASP A 114 -7.32 -5.86 -7.27
N TYR A 115 -8.09 -6.62 -6.50
CA TYR A 115 -8.30 -6.40 -5.08
C TYR A 115 -7.64 -7.54 -4.30
N LEU A 116 -6.80 -7.17 -3.36
CA LEU A 116 -6.00 -8.10 -2.58
C LEU A 116 -6.37 -8.05 -1.10
N PHE A 117 -6.32 -9.21 -0.44
CA PHE A 117 -6.23 -9.27 1.00
C PHE A 117 -4.76 -9.26 1.43
N VAL A 118 -4.47 -8.52 2.49
CA VAL A 118 -3.15 -8.42 3.11
C VAL A 118 -3.22 -9.03 4.49
N ASP A 119 -2.25 -9.86 4.81
CA ASP A 119 -2.00 -10.37 6.15
C ASP A 119 -1.03 -9.46 6.88
N LYS A 120 -1.53 -8.79 7.92
CA LYS A 120 -0.72 -7.96 8.82
C LYS A 120 0.03 -8.78 9.85
N THR A 121 -0.48 -9.97 10.18
CA THR A 121 0.15 -10.87 11.16
C THR A 121 1.41 -11.52 10.59
N ALA A 122 1.55 -11.61 9.26
CA ALA A 122 2.75 -12.11 8.60
C ALA A 122 4.03 -11.39 9.05
N TYR A 123 3.96 -10.06 9.25
CA TYR A 123 5.10 -9.23 9.70
C TYR A 123 4.89 -8.63 11.08
N GLY A 124 3.93 -9.14 11.84
CA GLY A 124 3.55 -8.57 13.13
C GLY A 124 2.66 -7.34 12.97
N PRO A 125 1.45 -7.34 13.57
CA PRO A 125 0.57 -6.20 13.47
C PRO A 125 1.12 -5.02 14.30
N ARG A 126 0.88 -3.81 13.79
CA ARG A 126 1.26 -2.56 14.47
C ARG A 126 0.12 -2.09 15.37
N VAL A 127 0.46 -1.59 16.56
CA VAL A 127 -0.47 -0.80 17.35
C VAL A 127 -0.77 0.50 16.59
N PRO A 128 -2.04 0.91 16.47
CA PRO A 128 -2.39 2.20 15.87
C PRO A 128 -1.72 3.34 16.64
N MET A 129 -0.95 4.16 15.94
CA MET A 129 -0.40 5.39 16.51
C MET A 129 -1.52 6.42 16.75
N THR A 130 -2.57 6.36 15.94
CA THR A 130 -3.78 7.18 16.04
C THR A 130 -4.98 6.35 16.50
N PRO A 131 -5.07 6.01 17.81
CA PRO A 131 -6.12 5.13 18.33
C PRO A 131 -7.53 5.70 18.16
N LEU A 132 -7.66 7.03 18.11
CA LEU A 132 -8.92 7.72 17.88
C LEU A 132 -9.07 8.08 16.39
N SER A 133 -9.65 7.16 15.64
CA SER A 133 -9.99 7.38 14.23
C SER A 133 -11.38 6.83 13.88
N PHE A 134 -11.99 7.43 12.85
CA PHE A 134 -13.29 7.02 12.38
C PHE A 134 -13.22 5.58 11.84
N PRO A 135 -14.10 4.67 12.30
CA PRO A 135 -14.04 3.27 11.92
C PRO A 135 -14.09 3.07 10.41
N LEU A 136 -13.29 2.12 9.92
CA LEU A 136 -13.26 1.72 8.51
C LEU A 136 -12.84 2.83 7.52
N VAL A 137 -12.28 3.93 8.00
CA VAL A 137 -11.76 5.01 7.16
C VAL A 137 -10.25 5.15 7.39
N HIS A 138 -9.49 5.30 6.31
CA HIS A 138 -8.02 5.34 6.38
C HIS A 138 -7.54 6.68 6.94
N HIS A 139 -7.62 7.76 6.15
CA HIS A 139 -7.11 9.08 6.54
C HIS A 139 -8.08 10.26 6.31
N THR A 140 -9.08 10.12 5.43
CA THR A 140 -9.99 11.22 5.06
C THR A 140 -11.44 10.78 5.15
N LEU A 141 -12.28 11.59 5.80
CA LEU A 141 -13.69 11.28 5.96
C LEU A 141 -14.39 11.26 4.58
N PRO A 142 -15.22 10.24 4.32
CA PRO A 142 -16.00 10.21 3.09
C PRO A 142 -17.01 11.37 3.09
N LEU A 143 -17.32 11.91 1.91
CA LEU A 143 -18.32 12.96 1.64
C LEU A 143 -17.98 14.38 2.14
N ILE A 144 -17.56 14.52 3.40
CA ILE A 144 -17.30 15.84 4.01
C ILE A 144 -15.82 16.28 3.92
N GLY A 145 -14.92 15.36 3.59
CA GLY A 145 -13.49 15.65 3.60
C GLY A 145 -12.94 15.87 5.02
N GLY A 146 -11.69 16.33 5.12
CA GLY A 146 -11.01 16.48 6.41
C GLY A 146 -10.43 15.17 6.96
N GLN A 147 -9.60 15.28 8.00
CA GLN A 147 -8.91 14.14 8.61
C GLN A 147 -9.91 13.18 9.28
N SER A 148 -9.68 11.87 9.13
CA SER A 148 -10.50 10.84 9.78
C SER A 148 -9.97 10.40 11.15
N TYR A 149 -9.03 11.14 11.73
CA TYR A 149 -8.35 10.81 12.98
C TYR A 149 -8.08 12.09 13.78
N LEU A 150 -7.85 11.92 15.09
CA LEU A 150 -7.47 13.01 15.99
C LEU A 150 -5.98 12.94 16.30
N GLU A 151 -5.29 14.08 16.27
CA GLU A 151 -3.83 14.15 16.50
C GLU A 151 -3.44 14.38 17.97
N TRP A 152 -4.38 14.80 18.81
CA TRP A 152 -4.14 15.09 20.25
C TRP A 152 -3.67 13.86 21.06
N LEU A 153 -3.93 12.66 20.56
CA LEU A 153 -3.53 11.40 21.18
C LEU A 153 -2.75 10.59 20.14
N ASN A 154 -1.42 10.66 20.26
CA ASN A 154 -0.49 9.94 19.40
C ASN A 154 0.32 8.96 20.26
N LEU A 155 0.26 7.68 19.92
CA LEU A 155 1.01 6.63 20.61
C LEU A 155 2.36 6.38 19.92
N PRO A 156 3.43 6.09 20.69
CA PRO A 156 4.69 5.70 20.09
C PRO A 156 4.54 4.44 19.25
N TYR A 157 5.38 4.29 18.24
CA TYR A 157 5.38 3.11 17.39
C TYR A 157 5.61 1.85 18.23
N HIS A 158 4.74 0.87 18.03
CA HIS A 158 4.89 -0.47 18.57
C HIS A 158 4.44 -1.51 17.55
N ARG A 159 5.31 -2.50 17.28
CA ARG A 159 5.00 -3.66 16.43
C ARG A 159 5.01 -4.90 17.31
N MET A 160 3.91 -5.63 17.26
CA MET A 160 3.76 -6.91 17.95
C MET A 160 4.45 -8.02 17.16
N SER A 161 4.70 -9.16 17.80
CA SER A 161 5.27 -10.33 17.10
C SER A 161 4.35 -10.84 15.98
N GLY A 162 4.97 -11.25 14.87
CA GLY A 162 4.30 -11.83 13.70
C GLY A 162 4.38 -13.36 13.66
N TRP A 163 3.65 -13.98 12.73
CA TRP A 163 3.72 -15.43 12.51
C TRP A 163 4.94 -15.88 11.72
N LYS A 164 5.51 -15.03 10.86
CA LYS A 164 6.79 -15.38 10.26
C LYS A 164 7.86 -15.16 11.32
N ASN A 165 8.56 -16.25 11.65
CA ASN A 165 9.76 -16.17 12.49
C ASN A 165 10.75 -15.24 11.79
N GLY A 166 10.98 -14.08 12.38
CA GLY A 166 12.09 -13.23 11.98
C GLY A 166 13.41 -13.97 12.17
N ASN A 167 14.41 -13.57 11.40
CA ASN A 167 15.79 -14.00 11.63
C ASN A 167 16.68 -12.75 11.68
N GLU A 168 17.96 -12.95 12.01
CA GLU A 168 18.94 -11.87 12.11
C GLU A 168 19.02 -10.95 10.87
N ASN A 169 18.68 -11.46 9.68
CA ASN A 169 18.73 -10.72 8.40
C ASN A 169 17.35 -10.22 7.96
N SER A 170 16.28 -10.68 8.62
CA SER A 170 14.90 -10.27 8.38
C SER A 170 14.14 -10.24 9.72
N PRO A 171 14.34 -9.21 10.56
CA PRO A 171 13.87 -9.24 11.95
C PRO A 171 12.35 -9.32 12.09
N ILE A 172 11.60 -8.80 11.11
CA ILE A 172 10.12 -8.91 11.06
C ILE A 172 9.63 -9.94 10.03
N GLY A 173 10.52 -10.77 9.47
CA GLY A 173 10.16 -11.84 8.53
C GLY A 173 9.85 -11.40 7.08
N VAL A 174 10.12 -10.13 6.73
CA VAL A 174 10.08 -9.66 5.33
C VAL A 174 11.19 -10.32 4.53
N GLU A 175 10.83 -11.16 3.55
CA GLU A 175 11.79 -11.83 2.70
C GLU A 175 11.91 -11.11 1.36
N ARG A 176 13.07 -11.25 0.71
CA ARG A 176 13.19 -10.90 -0.72
C ARG A 176 12.06 -11.59 -1.49
N ASN A 177 11.47 -10.87 -2.42
CA ASN A 177 10.32 -11.26 -3.25
C ASN A 177 8.95 -11.25 -2.61
N ASP A 178 8.86 -10.91 -1.33
CA ASP A 178 7.57 -10.66 -0.76
C ASP A 178 6.91 -9.47 -1.46
N CYS A 179 5.61 -9.62 -1.75
CA CYS A 179 4.78 -8.50 -2.17
C CYS A 179 4.25 -7.84 -0.90
N VAL A 180 4.79 -6.66 -0.60
CA VAL A 180 4.64 -5.96 0.66
C VAL A 180 3.72 -4.77 0.46
N VAL A 181 2.80 -4.61 1.39
CA VAL A 181 2.05 -3.36 1.56
C VAL A 181 2.73 -2.55 2.65
N PHE A 182 2.93 -1.26 2.39
CA PHE A 182 3.64 -0.35 3.27
C PHE A 182 3.08 1.06 3.13
N ASN A 183 3.29 1.87 4.16
CA ASN A 183 3.01 3.29 4.14
C ASN A 183 4.08 4.03 3.33
N TRP A 184 3.70 4.99 2.48
CA TRP A 184 4.63 5.70 1.61
C TRP A 184 5.56 6.62 2.42
N PRO A 185 6.88 6.37 2.44
CA PRO A 185 7.74 7.02 3.42
C PRO A 185 8.09 8.47 3.05
N SER A 186 7.99 8.86 1.77
CA SER A 186 8.31 10.21 1.30
C SER A 186 7.12 11.17 1.29
N GLU A 187 6.00 10.81 1.88
CA GLU A 187 4.80 11.64 1.89
C GLU A 187 5.04 13.00 2.55
N ARG A 188 4.83 14.09 1.81
CA ARG A 188 4.81 15.46 2.33
C ARG A 188 3.56 16.17 1.82
N LEU A 189 2.84 16.78 2.74
CA LEU A 189 1.57 17.45 2.46
C LEU A 189 1.71 18.94 2.73
N PHE A 190 1.06 19.72 1.87
CA PHE A 190 1.04 21.17 1.94
C PHE A 190 -0.41 21.67 1.90
N PRO A 191 -0.82 22.49 2.87
CA PRO A 191 -2.09 23.18 2.81
C PRO A 191 -2.02 24.29 1.77
N ILE A 192 -3.02 24.33 0.89
CA ILE A 192 -3.26 25.43 -0.02
C ILE A 192 -4.67 25.97 0.22
N GLU A 193 -4.84 27.28 0.12
CA GLU A 193 -6.13 27.95 0.18
C GLU A 193 -6.65 28.15 -1.26
N ASP A 194 -7.90 27.77 -1.52
CA ASP A 194 -8.57 28.11 -2.77
C ASP A 194 -9.15 29.54 -2.73
N ARG A 195 -9.71 30.00 -3.87
CA ARG A 195 -10.31 31.35 -3.98
C ARG A 195 -11.48 31.61 -3.03
N ASN A 196 -12.11 30.55 -2.49
CA ASN A 196 -13.26 30.64 -1.60
C ASN A 196 -12.84 30.57 -0.13
N GLY A 197 -11.53 30.55 0.16
CA GLY A 197 -10.99 30.41 1.52
C GLY A 197 -10.98 28.96 2.03
N ASN A 198 -11.24 27.95 1.18
CA ASN A 198 -11.19 26.56 1.61
C ASN A 198 -9.74 26.05 1.61
N ILE A 199 -9.36 25.37 2.69
CA ILE A 199 -8.07 24.70 2.79
C ILE A 199 -8.14 23.33 2.11
N ILE A 200 -7.29 23.14 1.11
CA ILE A 200 -7.08 21.89 0.37
C ILE A 200 -5.68 21.39 0.71
N ILE A 201 -5.56 20.10 1.03
CA ILE A 201 -4.26 19.48 1.28
C ILE A 201 -3.78 18.81 -0.01
N ILE A 202 -2.61 19.21 -0.48
CA ILE A 202 -1.99 18.63 -1.68
C ILE A 202 -0.65 17.98 -1.35
N PHE A 203 -0.21 17.09 -2.25
CA PHE A 203 1.14 16.52 -2.17
C PHE A 203 2.15 17.56 -2.65
N ASP A 204 3.33 17.56 -2.06
CA ASP A 204 4.48 18.35 -2.46
C ASP A 204 4.74 18.35 -3.98
N SER A 205 4.71 17.17 -4.60
CA SER A 205 4.90 17.00 -6.05
C SER A 205 3.89 17.78 -6.92
N ARG A 206 2.78 18.27 -6.34
CA ARG A 206 1.78 19.09 -7.01
C ARG A 206 1.98 20.60 -6.82
N ILE A 207 2.86 21.06 -5.92
CA ILE A 207 3.11 22.49 -5.68
C ILE A 207 3.54 23.21 -6.95
N LYS A 208 4.38 22.59 -7.77
CA LYS A 208 4.87 23.26 -8.99
C LYS A 208 3.82 23.39 -10.07
N SER A 209 2.87 22.45 -10.12
CA SER A 209 1.67 22.59 -10.93
C SER A 209 0.81 23.76 -10.42
N ILE A 210 0.70 23.95 -9.11
CA ILE A 210 0.01 25.11 -8.51
C ILE A 210 0.71 26.43 -8.84
N ASN A 211 2.04 26.50 -8.69
CA ASN A 211 2.81 27.70 -9.05
C ASN A 211 2.62 28.06 -10.53
N TRP A 212 2.64 27.06 -11.43
CA TRP A 212 2.33 27.27 -12.85
C TRP A 212 0.87 27.70 -13.10
N ILE A 213 -0.09 27.14 -12.36
CA ILE A 213 -1.50 27.58 -12.42
C ILE A 213 -1.63 29.04 -11.98
N ASN A 214 -0.92 29.45 -10.91
CA ASN A 214 -0.95 30.80 -10.36
C ASN A 214 -0.35 31.86 -11.31
N THR A 215 0.54 31.45 -12.22
CA THR A 215 1.10 32.34 -13.26
C THR A 215 0.15 32.61 -14.43
N GLN A 216 -1.00 31.91 -14.52
CA GLN A 216 -1.91 32.06 -15.65
C GLN A 216 -2.99 33.12 -15.39
N PRO A 217 -3.20 34.08 -16.31
CA PRO A 217 -4.02 35.27 -16.07
C PRO A 217 -5.54 35.02 -15.88
N ASN A 218 -6.03 33.77 -15.96
CA ASN A 218 -7.45 33.44 -15.84
C ASN A 218 -7.74 32.13 -15.05
N LYS A 219 -6.77 31.55 -14.35
CA LYS A 219 -6.98 30.31 -13.57
C LYS A 219 -7.14 30.59 -12.07
N ASN A 220 -7.90 29.72 -11.39
CA ASN A 220 -8.08 29.75 -9.93
C ASN A 220 -6.72 29.86 -9.24
N GLN A 221 -6.47 31.01 -8.59
CA GLN A 221 -5.25 31.27 -7.83
C GLN A 221 -5.38 30.55 -6.49
N TYR A 222 -4.37 29.75 -6.15
CA TYR A 222 -4.26 29.09 -4.87
C TYR A 222 -3.18 29.77 -4.04
N LYS A 223 -3.46 30.06 -2.77
CA LYS A 223 -2.45 30.56 -1.83
C LYS A 223 -1.78 29.38 -1.15
N ILE A 224 -0.46 29.26 -1.25
CA ILE A 224 0.28 28.25 -0.49
C ILE A 224 0.35 28.75 0.95
N ILE A 225 -0.15 27.95 1.88
CA ILE A 225 -0.05 28.24 3.31
C ILE A 225 1.29 27.67 3.78
N GLU A 226 2.09 28.47 4.48
CA GLU A 226 3.34 28.00 5.07
C GLU A 226 3.05 26.96 6.15
N GLY A 227 3.77 25.83 6.10
CA GLY A 227 3.57 24.70 6.99
C GLY A 227 3.61 23.40 6.20
N GLU A 228 4.71 22.66 6.34
CA GLU A 228 4.76 21.29 5.87
C GLU A 228 4.23 20.38 6.97
N PHE A 229 3.36 19.44 6.61
CA PHE A 229 2.91 18.42 7.54
C PHE A 229 2.98 17.03 6.89
N SER A 230 3.35 16.03 7.70
CA SER A 230 3.26 14.62 7.34
C SER A 230 2.20 13.97 8.20
N ARG A 231 1.34 13.14 7.60
CA ARG A 231 0.41 12.32 8.38
C ARG A 231 1.21 11.39 9.32
N PRO A 232 0.61 10.99 10.46
CA PRO A 232 1.11 9.88 11.27
C PRO A 232 1.36 8.66 10.39
N ILE A 233 2.37 7.84 10.72
CA ILE A 233 2.85 6.76 9.85
C ILE A 233 1.72 5.80 9.47
N ASP A 234 0.83 5.46 10.40
CA ASP A 234 -0.33 4.59 10.19
C ASP A 234 -1.44 5.22 9.33
N LYS A 235 -1.34 6.51 9.00
CA LYS A 235 -2.29 7.29 8.19
C LYS A 235 -1.75 7.76 6.85
N LYS A 236 -0.46 7.56 6.56
CA LYS A 236 0.14 7.80 5.25
C LYS A 236 -0.47 6.91 4.16
N GLU A 237 -0.32 7.29 2.89
CA GLU A 237 -0.79 6.48 1.74
C GLU A 237 -0.20 5.08 1.77
N ASN A 238 -0.97 4.08 1.31
CA ASN A 238 -0.47 2.71 1.19
C ASN A 238 -0.01 2.42 -0.24
N TYR A 239 1.17 1.81 -0.36
CA TYR A 239 1.73 1.34 -1.62
C TYR A 239 1.96 -0.16 -1.55
N VAL A 240 1.92 -0.81 -2.71
CA VAL A 240 2.22 -2.24 -2.86
C VAL A 240 3.41 -2.38 -3.79
N LYS A 241 4.49 -3.01 -3.29
CA LYS A 241 5.74 -3.22 -4.03
C LYS A 241 6.35 -4.57 -3.69
N ARG A 242 7.34 -5.00 -4.48
CA ARG A 242 8.17 -6.17 -4.20
C ARG A 242 9.37 -5.76 -3.34
N CYS A 243 9.59 -6.45 -2.23
CA CYS A 243 10.84 -6.33 -1.49
C CYS A 243 11.96 -6.98 -2.30
N VAL A 244 12.95 -6.21 -2.72
CA VAL A 244 14.08 -6.73 -3.49
C VAL A 244 15.35 -6.87 -2.65
N ALA A 245 15.54 -5.98 -1.67
CA ALA A 245 16.64 -6.00 -0.72
C ALA A 245 16.11 -5.87 0.71
N ILE A 246 16.70 -6.65 1.61
CA ILE A 246 16.43 -6.67 3.06
C ILE A 246 17.64 -6.10 3.83
N PRO A 247 17.54 -5.86 5.15
CA PRO A 247 18.64 -5.30 5.93
C PRO A 247 19.94 -6.10 5.78
N GLY A 248 21.07 -5.40 5.62
CA GLY A 248 22.38 -5.99 5.38
C GLY A 248 22.67 -6.38 3.93
N ASP A 249 21.69 -6.27 3.02
CA ASP A 249 21.94 -6.49 1.59
C ASP A 249 22.68 -5.32 0.94
N GLU A 250 23.50 -5.60 -0.06
CA GLU A 250 24.02 -4.63 -1.02
C GLU A 250 23.17 -4.67 -2.29
N LEU A 251 22.70 -3.51 -2.74
CA LEU A 251 21.94 -3.34 -3.96
C LEU A 251 22.74 -2.54 -4.99
N LYS A 252 22.78 -3.03 -6.23
CA LYS A 252 23.34 -2.32 -7.38
C LYS A 252 22.42 -2.47 -8.58
N ILE A 253 22.22 -1.41 -9.37
CA ILE A 253 21.58 -1.48 -10.67
C ILE A 253 22.61 -1.15 -11.75
N GLU A 254 22.72 -2.00 -12.76
CA GLU A 254 23.63 -1.82 -13.89
C GLU A 254 22.89 -2.16 -15.19
N ASN A 255 22.82 -1.19 -16.12
CA ASN A 255 22.08 -1.30 -17.37
C ASN A 255 20.62 -1.77 -17.18
N GLY A 256 19.97 -1.26 -16.13
CA GLY A 256 18.60 -1.61 -15.73
C GLY A 256 18.46 -3.01 -15.12
N ILE A 257 19.55 -3.72 -14.86
CA ILE A 257 19.59 -5.02 -14.20
C ILE A 257 19.85 -4.82 -12.71
N LEU A 258 19.01 -5.39 -11.86
CA LEU A 258 19.21 -5.38 -10.42
C LEU A 258 20.16 -6.51 -10.00
N PHE A 259 21.12 -6.18 -9.15
CA PHE A 259 22.03 -7.08 -8.48
C PHE A 259 21.86 -6.92 -6.97
N ILE A 260 21.72 -8.04 -6.27
CA ILE A 260 21.69 -8.08 -4.80
C ILE A 260 22.83 -8.96 -4.30
N ASN A 261 23.73 -8.40 -3.51
CA ASN A 261 24.96 -9.06 -3.02
C ASN A 261 25.77 -9.66 -4.18
N GLY A 262 25.96 -8.88 -5.26
CA GLY A 262 26.65 -9.30 -6.49
C GLY A 262 25.91 -10.31 -7.36
N LYS A 263 24.77 -10.85 -6.93
CA LYS A 263 23.97 -11.82 -7.71
C LYS A 263 22.93 -11.09 -8.52
N GLU A 264 22.91 -11.34 -9.83
CA GLU A 264 21.85 -10.86 -10.69
C GLU A 264 20.49 -11.39 -10.21
N GLU A 265 19.52 -10.49 -10.10
CA GLU A 265 18.11 -10.82 -9.93
C GLU A 265 17.58 -11.48 -11.21
N THR A 266 17.79 -12.77 -11.45
CA THR A 266 17.38 -13.41 -12.73
C THR A 266 15.91 -13.84 -12.73
N GLU A 267 15.41 -14.44 -11.64
CA GLU A 267 14.06 -15.03 -11.59
C GLU A 267 13.49 -15.08 -10.16
N TYR A 268 12.16 -14.95 -10.04
CA TYR A 268 11.47 -15.14 -8.76
C TYR A 268 10.29 -16.09 -8.85
N LYS A 269 10.36 -17.19 -8.11
CA LYS A 269 9.27 -18.15 -7.94
C LYS A 269 8.16 -17.54 -7.09
N ILE A 270 7.00 -17.23 -7.69
CA ILE A 270 5.77 -17.02 -6.91
C ILE A 270 5.26 -18.41 -6.51
N LYS A 271 5.15 -18.69 -5.20
CA LYS A 271 4.70 -19.99 -4.67
C LYS A 271 3.29 -20.43 -5.11
N GLU A 272 2.50 -19.58 -5.77
CA GLU A 272 1.09 -19.87 -6.09
C GLU A 272 0.84 -20.35 -7.53
N LYS A 273 1.72 -20.02 -8.49
CA LYS A 273 1.78 -20.58 -9.85
C LYS A 273 3.22 -20.35 -10.34
N GLN A 274 3.88 -21.38 -10.87
CA GLN A 274 5.18 -21.28 -11.53
C GLN A 274 5.07 -20.36 -12.77
N VAL A 275 5.04 -19.06 -12.54
CA VAL A 275 5.10 -18.04 -13.59
C VAL A 275 6.48 -17.42 -13.46
N GLU A 276 7.37 -17.77 -14.39
CA GLU A 276 8.59 -17.02 -14.63
C GLU A 276 8.19 -15.56 -14.92
N LYS A 277 8.55 -14.66 -14.01
CA LYS A 277 8.31 -13.24 -14.25
C LYS A 277 9.33 -12.74 -15.25
N LYS A 278 8.85 -12.51 -16.47
CA LYS A 278 9.62 -11.89 -17.53
C LYS A 278 9.93 -10.44 -17.15
N LYS A 279 11.20 -10.10 -16.96
CA LYS A 279 11.67 -8.73 -16.72
C LYS A 279 11.13 -7.82 -17.81
N GLN A 280 10.55 -6.67 -17.44
CA GLN A 280 10.14 -5.65 -18.38
C GLN A 280 11.18 -4.53 -18.43
N ARG A 281 11.35 -3.94 -19.61
CA ARG A 281 12.12 -2.71 -19.83
C ARG A 281 11.35 -1.74 -20.70
N ARG A 282 11.80 -0.49 -20.72
CA ARG A 282 11.27 0.55 -21.60
C ARG A 282 11.90 0.42 -22.99
N TYR A 283 11.07 0.24 -24.00
CA TYR A 283 11.47 0.23 -25.41
C TYR A 283 10.76 1.34 -26.16
N PHE A 284 11.41 1.74 -27.24
CA PHE A 284 10.94 2.74 -28.16
C PHE A 284 10.76 2.06 -29.50
N VAL A 285 9.56 2.17 -30.05
CA VAL A 285 9.15 1.47 -31.27
C VAL A 285 8.79 2.52 -32.31
N LYS A 286 9.39 2.41 -33.49
CA LYS A 286 9.02 3.19 -34.66
C LYS A 286 8.16 2.34 -35.58
N ILE A 287 7.01 2.86 -36.02
CA ILE A 287 6.07 2.15 -36.90
C ILE A 287 6.10 2.73 -38.31
N LYS A 288 6.03 1.86 -39.32
CA LYS A 288 6.07 2.23 -40.74
C LYS A 288 4.86 3.08 -41.18
N PRO A 289 5.06 4.10 -42.04
CA PRO A 289 4.02 5.06 -42.40
C PRO A 289 2.72 4.53 -43.04
N LYS A 290 2.81 3.51 -43.89
CA LYS A 290 1.68 3.05 -44.70
C LYS A 290 0.73 2.09 -43.96
N VAL A 291 1.20 1.39 -42.92
CA VAL A 291 0.42 0.33 -42.24
C VAL A 291 -0.40 0.85 -41.05
N PHE A 292 0.08 1.88 -40.35
CA PHE A 292 -0.66 2.48 -39.23
C PHE A 292 -2.01 3.07 -39.68
N LYS A 293 -2.09 3.73 -40.85
CA LYS A 293 -3.36 4.24 -41.39
C LYS A 293 -4.36 3.13 -41.75
N LYS A 294 -3.88 1.92 -42.07
CA LYS A 294 -4.71 0.74 -42.41
C LYS A 294 -5.29 0.06 -41.16
N HIS A 295 -4.54 0.01 -40.05
CA HIS A 295 -4.99 -0.62 -38.80
C HIS A 295 -5.59 0.37 -37.79
N PHE A 296 -5.27 1.66 -37.89
CA PHE A 296 -5.76 2.75 -37.01
C PHE A 296 -6.28 3.93 -37.86
N PRO A 297 -7.44 3.78 -38.53
CA PRO A 297 -7.89 4.71 -39.58
C PRO A 297 -8.50 6.04 -39.09
N LYS A 298 -8.84 6.21 -37.80
CA LYS A 298 -9.50 7.44 -37.30
C LYS A 298 -8.54 8.37 -36.53
N PRO A 299 -8.60 9.70 -36.74
CA PRO A 299 -7.85 10.66 -35.94
C PRO A 299 -8.39 10.77 -34.50
N PHE A 300 -7.47 11.11 -33.59
CA PHE A 300 -7.63 11.23 -32.14
C PHE A 300 -8.81 12.09 -31.68
N PRO A 301 -9.38 11.88 -30.46
CA PRO A 301 -8.77 11.22 -29.29
C PRO A 301 -9.34 9.84 -28.89
N GLY A 302 -10.21 9.23 -29.71
CA GLY A 302 -10.89 7.98 -29.34
C GLY A 302 -10.03 6.69 -29.33
N ASN A 303 -8.89 6.66 -30.02
CA ASN A 303 -8.17 5.42 -30.34
C ASN A 303 -7.01 5.05 -29.38
N MET A 304 -6.69 5.88 -28.38
CA MET A 304 -5.53 5.57 -27.51
C MET A 304 -5.82 4.41 -26.56
N LYS A 305 -7.09 4.26 -26.13
CA LYS A 305 -7.54 3.09 -25.39
C LYS A 305 -7.40 1.84 -26.28
N ASP A 306 -7.86 1.90 -27.53
CA ASP A 306 -7.90 0.77 -28.46
C ASP A 306 -6.51 0.29 -28.88
N PHE A 307 -5.54 1.19 -29.12
CA PHE A 307 -4.16 0.80 -29.43
C PHE A 307 -3.47 0.17 -28.22
N SER A 308 -3.62 0.78 -27.04
CA SER A 308 -3.08 0.26 -25.79
C SER A 308 -3.66 -1.12 -25.47
N GLU A 309 -4.96 -1.25 -25.70
CA GLU A 309 -5.72 -2.47 -25.52
C GLU A 309 -5.30 -3.54 -26.53
N PHE A 310 -5.14 -3.21 -27.82
CA PHE A 310 -4.61 -4.13 -28.83
C PHE A 310 -3.18 -4.61 -28.49
N CYS A 311 -2.28 -3.69 -28.16
CA CYS A 311 -0.90 -4.03 -27.77
C CYS A 311 -0.85 -4.92 -26.52
N TYR A 312 -1.72 -4.66 -25.56
CA TYR A 312 -1.83 -5.50 -24.37
C TYR A 312 -2.40 -6.88 -24.69
N GLN A 313 -3.46 -6.95 -25.51
CA GLN A 313 -4.15 -8.20 -25.83
C GLN A 313 -3.32 -9.12 -26.73
N GLU A 314 -2.68 -8.57 -27.76
CA GLU A 314 -1.95 -9.36 -28.77
C GLU A 314 -0.51 -9.64 -28.38
N TYR A 315 0.13 -8.70 -27.67
CA TYR A 315 1.59 -8.73 -27.45
C TYR A 315 1.98 -8.64 -25.98
N ASP A 316 1.02 -8.52 -25.07
CA ASP A 316 1.28 -8.34 -23.64
C ASP A 316 2.17 -7.10 -23.35
N ILE A 317 2.06 -6.09 -24.22
CA ILE A 317 2.77 -4.82 -24.19
C ILE A 317 1.91 -3.78 -23.48
N ILE A 318 2.52 -3.04 -22.54
CA ILE A 318 1.79 -2.06 -21.74
C ILE A 318 2.35 -0.66 -22.03
N PRO A 319 1.51 0.28 -22.50
CA PRO A 319 1.95 1.66 -22.65
C PRO A 319 2.19 2.30 -21.30
N VAL A 320 3.24 3.11 -21.21
CA VAL A 320 3.58 3.86 -19.99
C VAL A 320 2.45 4.85 -19.70
N ASP A 321 1.85 4.79 -18.51
CA ASP A 321 0.80 5.62 -17.86
C ASP A 321 -0.14 6.53 -18.69
N LYS A 322 -1.47 6.37 -18.56
CA LYS A 322 -2.52 7.19 -19.22
C LYS A 322 -2.62 8.64 -18.70
N LYS A 323 -2.12 8.99 -17.51
CA LYS A 323 -2.43 10.28 -16.85
C LYS A 323 -1.55 11.46 -17.26
N ASN A 324 -0.35 11.23 -17.77
CA ASN A 324 0.56 12.31 -18.22
C ASN A 324 0.53 12.57 -19.73
N TYR A 325 -0.40 11.93 -20.46
CA TYR A 325 -0.45 11.99 -21.94
C TYR A 325 -1.30 13.13 -22.51
N THR A 326 -1.84 14.03 -21.70
CA THR A 326 -2.35 15.30 -22.23
C THR A 326 -1.22 16.25 -22.63
N ALA A 327 0.03 15.96 -22.23
CA ALA A 327 1.19 16.76 -22.59
C ALA A 327 2.46 15.92 -22.82
N SER A 328 2.38 14.81 -23.57
CA SER A 328 3.35 14.51 -24.64
C SER A 328 3.07 13.17 -25.33
N LEU A 329 2.00 13.15 -26.12
CA LEU A 329 2.17 12.85 -27.55
C LEU A 329 2.49 14.18 -28.28
N VAL A 330 3.40 14.99 -27.72
CA VAL A 330 4.16 16.01 -28.44
C VAL A 330 5.39 15.31 -29.00
N GLY A 331 5.15 14.19 -29.70
CA GLY A 331 5.66 14.13 -31.05
C GLY A 331 4.75 15.05 -31.82
N ASP A 332 5.16 16.31 -31.88
CA ASP A 332 4.57 17.36 -32.68
C ASP A 332 3.91 16.77 -33.94
N PHE A 333 2.59 16.61 -33.93
CA PHE A 333 1.86 16.19 -35.13
C PHE A 333 1.95 17.29 -36.22
N SER A 334 2.57 18.44 -35.92
CA SER A 334 2.90 19.50 -36.86
C SER A 334 4.27 19.35 -37.53
N VAL A 335 5.15 18.44 -37.08
CA VAL A 335 6.43 18.19 -37.76
C VAL A 335 6.44 16.78 -38.33
N ALA A 336 6.34 16.72 -39.66
CA ALA A 336 6.51 15.53 -40.45
C ALA A 336 7.67 14.65 -39.91
N ASN A 337 7.42 13.33 -39.79
CA ASN A 337 8.39 12.24 -39.93
C ASN A 337 8.83 11.37 -38.71
N LYS A 338 8.18 11.35 -37.52
CA LYS A 338 8.58 10.39 -36.44
C LYS A 338 7.42 9.77 -35.65
N ARG A 339 6.89 8.63 -36.11
CA ARG A 339 5.92 7.77 -35.39
C ARG A 339 6.60 6.89 -34.35
N LYS A 340 7.00 7.48 -33.24
CA LYS A 340 7.68 6.79 -32.13
C LYS A 340 6.69 6.53 -30.99
N ILE A 341 6.72 5.34 -30.41
CA ILE A 341 5.89 4.93 -29.26
C ILE A 341 6.81 4.36 -28.19
N HIS A 342 6.59 4.73 -26.93
CA HIS A 342 7.35 4.19 -25.81
C HIS A 342 6.47 3.17 -25.09
N ILE A 343 7.01 1.97 -24.85
CA ILE A 343 6.28 0.84 -24.29
C ILE A 343 7.13 0.14 -23.23
N ASN A 344 6.47 -0.43 -22.22
CA ASN A 344 7.12 -1.37 -21.31
C ASN A 344 6.75 -2.79 -21.71
N ALA A 345 7.76 -3.60 -21.99
CA ALA A 345 7.57 -4.91 -22.57
C ALA A 345 8.67 -5.87 -22.10
N THR A 346 8.41 -7.16 -22.23
CA THR A 346 9.40 -8.22 -22.01
C THR A 346 10.27 -8.36 -23.26
N GLU A 347 11.47 -8.92 -23.13
CA GLU A 347 12.35 -9.18 -24.29
C GLU A 347 11.66 -10.06 -25.35
N GLU A 348 10.91 -11.06 -24.93
CA GLU A 348 10.14 -11.93 -25.83
C GLU A 348 9.05 -11.16 -26.58
N ALA A 349 8.28 -10.30 -25.88
CA ALA A 349 7.25 -9.47 -26.51
C ALA A 349 7.87 -8.51 -27.52
N ILE A 350 9.04 -7.96 -27.21
CA ILE A 350 9.80 -7.10 -28.13
C ILE A 350 10.34 -7.88 -29.32
N SER A 351 10.87 -9.07 -29.12
CA SER A 351 11.34 -9.94 -30.20
C SER A 351 10.20 -10.26 -31.18
N ASN A 352 9.02 -10.61 -30.66
CA ASN A 352 7.82 -10.82 -31.47
C ASN A 352 7.39 -9.53 -32.18
N LEU A 353 7.39 -8.38 -31.49
CA LEU A 353 7.06 -7.09 -32.08
C LEU A 353 8.02 -6.71 -33.21
N ARG A 354 9.34 -6.94 -33.04
CA ARG A 354 10.37 -6.69 -34.07
C ARG A 354 10.11 -7.49 -35.34
N SER A 355 9.54 -8.70 -35.23
CA SER A 355 9.22 -9.54 -36.39
C SER A 355 8.08 -9.00 -37.26
N LYS A 356 7.31 -8.02 -36.78
CA LYS A 356 6.10 -7.57 -37.48
C LYS A 356 6.45 -6.69 -38.68
N PRO A 357 5.78 -6.88 -39.83
CA PRO A 357 6.11 -6.17 -41.07
C PRO A 357 5.89 -4.66 -40.98
N TYR A 358 5.08 -4.20 -40.03
CA TYR A 358 4.77 -2.79 -39.78
C TYR A 358 5.73 -2.10 -38.80
N VAL A 359 6.60 -2.83 -38.12
CA VAL A 359 7.61 -2.25 -37.23
C VAL A 359 8.83 -1.87 -38.07
N ASP A 360 9.29 -0.63 -37.90
CA ASP A 360 10.45 -0.07 -38.59
C ASP A 360 11.72 -0.33 -37.78
N SER A 361 11.71 0.07 -36.51
CA SER A 361 12.82 -0.13 -35.60
C SER A 361 12.35 -0.21 -34.15
N VAL A 362 13.11 -0.93 -33.32
CA VAL A 362 12.94 -0.95 -31.85
C VAL A 362 14.30 -0.71 -31.19
N TRP A 363 14.35 0.22 -30.25
CA TRP A 363 15.56 0.54 -29.48
C TRP A 363 15.20 0.80 -28.01
N THR A 364 16.15 0.62 -27.11
CA THR A 364 16.07 1.15 -25.75
C THR A 364 16.60 2.58 -25.76
N SER A 365 16.09 3.46 -24.90
CA SER A 365 16.60 4.82 -24.82
C SER A 365 18.05 4.85 -24.35
N SER A 366 18.90 5.62 -25.01
CA SER A 366 20.20 6.06 -24.47
C SER A 366 20.08 7.31 -23.59
N PHE A 367 18.88 7.88 -23.48
CA PHE A 367 18.58 9.03 -22.63
C PHE A 367 18.61 8.57 -21.17
N LYS A 368 19.67 8.97 -20.45
CA LYS A 368 19.73 8.90 -18.99
C LYS A 368 18.60 9.77 -18.44
N SER A 369 17.49 9.17 -18.00
CA SER A 369 16.52 9.90 -17.20
C SER A 369 17.12 10.10 -15.82
N ASP A 370 17.62 11.30 -15.57
CA ASP A 370 18.09 11.68 -14.24
C ASP A 370 16.87 11.88 -13.32
N ILE A 371 16.44 10.77 -12.72
CA ILE A 371 15.37 10.74 -11.71
C ILE A 371 15.76 11.49 -10.43
N PHE A 372 17.03 11.86 -10.29
CA PHE A 372 17.58 12.53 -9.11
C PHE A 372 17.85 14.03 -9.32
N GLY A 373 17.97 14.48 -10.57
CA GLY A 373 18.44 15.82 -10.94
C GLY A 373 17.43 16.95 -10.83
N ASN A 374 16.13 16.68 -10.67
CA ASN A 374 15.13 17.75 -10.69
C ASN A 374 14.28 17.83 -9.40
N LYS A 375 14.46 18.92 -8.64
CA LYS A 375 13.58 19.31 -7.51
C LYS A 375 12.10 19.36 -7.88
N ILE A 376 11.73 19.43 -9.17
CA ILE A 376 10.33 19.43 -9.64
C ILE A 376 9.71 18.04 -9.56
N GLN A 377 10.49 17.02 -9.90
CA GLN A 377 10.06 15.63 -9.82
C GLN A 377 10.36 15.04 -8.44
N ASN A 378 11.31 15.65 -7.71
CA ASN A 378 11.84 15.11 -6.47
C ASN A 378 12.28 16.22 -5.48
N PRO A 379 11.35 16.98 -4.86
CA PRO A 379 11.72 18.10 -3.99
C PRO A 379 12.40 17.62 -2.69
N ASP A 380 12.07 16.41 -2.22
CA ASP A 380 12.58 15.79 -0.97
C ASP A 380 12.85 14.28 -1.06
N GLY A 381 12.74 13.66 -2.23
CA GLY A 381 13.03 12.23 -2.35
C GLY A 381 14.52 11.97 -2.48
N PHE A 382 14.80 10.70 -2.41
CA PHE A 382 16.12 10.13 -2.24
C PHE A 382 17.09 10.70 -3.27
N LEU A 383 18.22 11.22 -2.78
CA LEU A 383 19.28 11.84 -3.58
C LEU A 383 18.82 13.03 -4.46
N ALA A 384 17.90 13.87 -4.00
CA ALA A 384 17.70 15.17 -4.64
C ALA A 384 19.02 15.98 -4.67
N HIS A 385 19.49 16.39 -5.85
CA HIS A 385 20.87 16.90 -6.10
C HIS A 385 21.93 15.83 -5.93
N ASN A 386 21.65 14.66 -6.49
CA ASN A 386 22.53 13.51 -6.49
C ASN A 386 23.98 13.89 -6.87
N PRO A 387 24.96 13.69 -5.97
CA PRO A 387 26.36 13.98 -6.25
C PRO A 387 27.06 12.86 -7.05
N TYR A 388 26.34 11.79 -7.40
CA TYR A 388 26.85 10.64 -8.15
C TYR A 388 26.40 10.71 -9.62
N ASP A 389 27.16 10.11 -10.55
CA ASP A 389 26.70 9.86 -11.93
C ASP A 389 25.76 8.65 -11.97
N TRP A 390 24.64 8.76 -11.24
CA TRP A 390 23.62 7.73 -11.11
C TRP A 390 22.33 8.13 -11.83
N ASP A 391 21.65 7.16 -12.43
CA ASP A 391 20.39 7.32 -13.14
C ASP A 391 19.40 6.16 -12.84
N GLU A 392 18.23 6.15 -13.49
CA GLU A 392 17.21 5.09 -13.28
C GLU A 392 17.72 3.67 -13.57
N GLU A 393 18.70 3.53 -14.47
CA GLU A 393 19.23 2.25 -14.97
C GLU A 393 20.63 1.92 -14.42
N ASN A 394 21.33 2.87 -13.83
CA ASN A 394 22.70 2.70 -13.33
C ASN A 394 22.87 3.44 -12.01
N TYR A 395 22.84 2.75 -10.87
CA TYR A 395 23.18 3.34 -9.58
C TYR A 395 23.54 2.31 -8.51
N GLY A 396 24.20 2.78 -7.46
CA GLY A 396 24.80 1.96 -6.43
C GLY A 396 26.26 1.59 -6.72
N PRO A 397 26.85 0.68 -5.93
CA PRO A 397 26.21 -0.10 -4.87
C PRO A 397 25.72 0.77 -3.69
N ILE A 398 24.63 0.34 -3.04
CA ILE A 398 24.12 0.89 -1.78
C ILE A 398 23.91 -0.25 -0.79
N SER A 399 24.35 -0.07 0.46
CA SER A 399 24.10 -1.04 1.54
C SER A 399 22.78 -0.72 2.21
N MET A 400 21.97 -1.76 2.49
CA MET A 400 20.70 -1.65 3.20
C MET A 400 20.95 -1.59 4.70
N PRO A 401 20.60 -0.48 5.37
CA PRO A 401 20.89 -0.34 6.78
C PRO A 401 20.18 -1.37 7.65
N LYS A 402 20.93 -1.93 8.60
CA LYS A 402 20.44 -2.88 9.60
C LYS A 402 20.45 -2.24 10.99
N ALA A 403 19.40 -2.47 11.77
CA ALA A 403 19.33 -1.93 13.13
C ALA A 403 20.52 -2.43 13.97
N GLY A 404 21.18 -1.51 14.67
CA GLY A 404 22.38 -1.77 15.47
C GLY A 404 23.69 -1.79 14.68
N GLU A 405 23.65 -1.70 13.35
CA GLU A 405 24.85 -1.56 12.54
C GLU A 405 25.39 -0.12 12.60
N THR A 406 26.70 0.01 12.80
CA THR A 406 27.41 1.30 12.80
C THR A 406 28.12 1.50 11.47
N ILE A 407 27.96 2.68 10.87
CA ILE A 407 28.68 3.10 9.67
C ILE A 407 29.47 4.39 9.94
N SER A 408 30.60 4.53 9.26
CA SER A 408 31.33 5.79 9.20
C SER A 408 30.75 6.67 8.09
N LEU A 409 30.10 7.75 8.48
CA LEU A 409 29.54 8.76 7.58
C LEU A 409 30.61 9.77 7.20
N THR A 410 30.62 10.16 5.94
CA THR A 410 31.46 11.21 5.36
C THR A 410 30.60 12.09 4.48
N SER A 411 31.12 13.25 4.06
CA SER A 411 30.46 14.11 3.06
C SER A 411 30.11 13.37 1.77
N LYS A 412 30.80 12.27 1.45
CA LYS A 412 30.56 11.46 0.24
C LYS A 412 29.37 10.51 0.35
N ASN A 413 29.07 9.94 1.52
CA ASN A 413 27.99 8.95 1.68
C ASN A 413 26.78 9.48 2.49
N LEU A 414 26.95 10.60 3.21
CA LEU A 414 25.86 11.27 3.94
C LEU A 414 24.64 11.53 3.05
N PRO A 415 24.74 11.92 1.76
CA PRO A 415 23.57 12.13 0.90
C PRO A 415 22.67 10.89 0.77
N ILE A 416 23.24 9.67 0.78
CA ILE A 416 22.48 8.41 0.71
C ILE A 416 21.66 8.23 2.00
N TYR A 417 22.28 8.42 3.17
CA TYR A 417 21.66 8.12 4.46
C TYR A 417 20.97 9.32 5.12
N LYS A 418 21.07 10.51 4.53
CA LYS A 418 20.47 11.76 5.04
C LYS A 418 19.00 11.59 5.41
N GLN A 419 18.22 10.93 4.56
CA GLN A 419 16.78 10.77 4.79
C GLN A 419 16.50 9.87 5.99
N ILE A 420 17.30 8.83 6.19
CA ILE A 420 17.21 7.95 7.36
C ILE A 420 17.43 8.77 8.64
N ILE A 421 18.56 9.46 8.71
CA ILE A 421 19.02 10.14 9.91
C ILE A 421 18.13 11.34 10.24
N LYS A 422 17.80 12.17 9.24
CA LYS A 422 17.03 13.39 9.44
C LYS A 422 15.55 13.11 9.66
N ARG A 423 14.96 12.24 8.84
CA ARG A 423 13.51 12.09 8.77
C ARG A 423 13.00 10.88 9.53
N TYR A 424 13.47 9.69 9.18
CA TYR A 424 12.90 8.45 9.72
C TYR A 424 13.30 8.21 11.17
N GLU A 425 14.60 8.33 11.48
CA GLU A 425 15.15 8.17 12.83
C GLU A 425 15.28 9.49 13.59
N GLY A 426 15.04 10.61 12.90
CA GLY A 426 14.97 11.95 13.44
C GLY A 426 13.52 12.39 13.64
N GLU A 427 12.98 13.19 12.72
CA GLU A 427 11.63 13.79 12.78
C GLU A 427 10.52 12.82 13.24
N GLU A 428 10.45 11.62 12.65
CA GLU A 428 9.39 10.65 12.94
C GLU A 428 9.56 9.90 14.27
N MET A 429 10.77 9.91 14.84
CA MET A 429 11.08 9.34 16.16
C MET A 429 11.31 10.41 17.24
N GLY A 430 11.18 11.69 16.90
CA GLY A 430 11.38 12.81 17.83
C GLY A 430 12.85 13.19 18.09
N ASP A 431 13.80 12.78 17.24
CA ASP A 431 15.23 13.07 17.39
C ASP A 431 15.75 14.06 16.33
N ASN A 432 15.30 15.32 16.45
CA ASN A 432 15.57 16.36 15.44
C ASN A 432 17.02 16.89 15.45
N GLU A 433 17.80 16.59 16.49
CA GLU A 433 19.15 17.16 16.66
C GLU A 433 20.25 16.30 16.04
N THR A 434 20.06 14.98 15.97
CA THR A 434 21.10 14.02 15.59
C THR A 434 21.67 14.29 14.20
N PHE A 435 20.84 14.64 13.22
CA PHE A 435 21.34 14.96 11.87
C PHE A 435 22.30 16.16 11.86
N GLN A 436 22.00 17.21 12.66
CA GLN A 436 22.85 18.39 12.71
C GLN A 436 24.17 18.09 13.42
N LYS A 437 24.14 17.31 14.52
CA LYS A 437 25.34 16.84 15.22
C LYS A 437 26.29 16.06 14.30
N ILE A 438 25.76 15.11 13.55
CA ILE A 438 26.53 14.32 12.56
C ILE A 438 27.15 15.23 11.50
N LYS A 439 26.39 16.20 10.99
CA LYS A 439 26.90 17.15 10.00
C LYS A 439 28.04 18.00 10.55
N ASP A 440 27.92 18.48 11.78
CA ASP A 440 28.95 19.29 12.44
C ASP A 440 30.20 18.47 12.74
N GLU A 441 30.04 17.20 13.12
CA GLU A 441 31.15 16.28 13.34
C GLU A 441 31.88 15.94 12.04
N ILE A 442 31.17 15.65 10.95
CA ILE A 442 31.77 15.46 9.62
C ILE A 442 32.56 16.70 9.19
N ASN A 443 32.05 17.92 9.45
CA ASN A 443 32.77 19.14 9.10
C ASN A 443 34.04 19.34 9.93
N LYS A 444 34.09 18.81 11.15
CA LYS A 444 35.23 18.96 12.08
C LYS A 444 36.28 17.86 11.92
N ASN A 445 35.83 16.63 11.69
CA ASN A 445 36.65 15.41 11.75
C ASN A 445 36.68 14.63 10.42
N ASP A 446 36.11 15.17 9.34
CA ASP A 446 35.88 14.52 8.02
C ASP A 446 34.94 13.29 8.02
N SER A 447 34.67 12.72 9.20
CA SER A 447 33.77 11.60 9.40
C SER A 447 33.02 11.68 10.72
N ALA A 448 31.87 10.99 10.80
CA ALA A 448 31.11 10.77 12.03
C ALA A 448 30.55 9.35 12.04
N ASP A 449 30.54 8.69 13.20
CA ASP A 449 29.95 7.36 13.32
C ASP A 449 28.44 7.46 13.57
N TYR A 450 27.68 6.59 12.90
CA TYR A 450 26.23 6.52 13.06
C TYR A 450 25.77 5.08 13.19
N THR A 451 24.99 4.81 14.24
CA THR A 451 24.34 3.52 14.47
C THR A 451 22.88 3.60 14.10
N PHE A 452 22.44 2.79 13.14
CA PHE A 452 21.05 2.75 12.71
C PHE A 452 20.13 2.21 13.80
N LYS A 453 18.99 2.87 14.02
CA LYS A 453 17.98 2.46 15.01
C LYS A 453 16.97 1.48 14.42
N MET A 454 16.78 1.47 13.10
CA MET A 454 15.79 0.64 12.42
C MET A 454 16.39 -0.20 11.29
N ASN A 455 15.62 -1.21 10.89
CA ASN A 455 15.86 -2.00 9.70
C ASN A 455 15.25 -1.33 8.46
N TYR A 456 15.94 -1.41 7.34
CA TYR A 456 15.52 -0.78 6.09
C TYR A 456 15.41 -1.76 4.93
N TYR A 457 14.44 -1.48 4.06
CA TYR A 457 14.11 -2.32 2.93
C TYR A 457 14.15 -1.51 1.63
N TRP A 458 14.49 -2.18 0.53
CA TRP A 458 14.33 -1.62 -0.81
C TRP A 458 13.13 -2.27 -1.49
N LEU A 459 12.13 -1.46 -1.82
CA LEU A 459 10.87 -1.94 -2.41
C LEU A 459 10.73 -1.40 -3.83
N MET A 460 10.61 -2.29 -4.82
CA MET A 460 10.51 -1.94 -6.25
C MET A 460 9.23 -2.48 -6.89
N GLY A 461 8.74 -1.80 -7.92
CA GLY A 461 7.64 -2.35 -8.73
C GLY A 461 8.13 -3.51 -9.60
N ASP A 462 7.22 -4.42 -9.96
CA ASP A 462 7.54 -5.46 -10.93
C ASP A 462 7.69 -4.87 -12.34
N ASN A 463 6.92 -3.83 -12.66
CA ASN A 463 7.07 -3.02 -13.87
C ASN A 463 8.00 -1.84 -13.59
N ARG A 464 9.31 -2.11 -13.50
CA ARG A 464 10.35 -1.19 -13.01
C ARG A 464 10.26 0.19 -13.69
N GLN A 465 10.26 0.25 -15.01
CA GLN A 465 10.28 1.52 -15.75
C GLN A 465 8.94 2.27 -15.75
N ASN A 466 7.93 1.76 -15.06
CA ASN A 466 6.62 2.40 -14.83
C ASN A 466 6.18 2.23 -13.37
N SER A 467 7.15 2.40 -12.47
CA SER A 467 6.96 2.27 -11.04
C SER A 467 7.67 3.40 -10.32
N ALA A 468 6.90 4.30 -9.73
CA ALA A 468 7.40 5.08 -8.61
C ALA A 468 7.64 4.11 -7.45
N ASP A 469 8.89 3.97 -7.02
CA ASP A 469 9.38 3.02 -6.02
C ASP A 469 10.63 3.54 -5.29
N SER A 470 11.33 2.69 -4.53
CA SER A 470 12.50 3.10 -3.73
C SER A 470 13.60 3.83 -4.50
N ARG A 471 13.66 3.71 -5.84
CA ARG A 471 14.52 4.56 -6.67
C ARG A 471 14.25 6.06 -6.51
N PHE A 472 13.00 6.43 -6.25
CA PHE A 472 12.55 7.81 -6.17
C PHE A 472 12.53 8.32 -4.72
N TRP A 473 12.09 7.48 -3.78
CA TRP A 473 11.92 7.89 -2.38
C TRP A 473 12.87 7.22 -1.39
N GLY A 474 13.76 6.35 -1.85
CA GLY A 474 14.79 5.73 -1.04
C GLY A 474 14.31 4.57 -0.20
N PHE A 475 14.96 4.43 0.95
CA PHE A 475 14.76 3.34 1.89
C PHE A 475 13.35 3.35 2.48
N VAL A 476 12.79 2.15 2.68
CA VAL A 476 11.54 1.97 3.41
C VAL A 476 11.87 1.47 4.81
N PRO A 477 11.64 2.27 5.87
CA PRO A 477 11.89 1.84 7.24
C PRO A 477 10.90 0.77 7.69
N GLU A 478 11.31 -0.08 8.63
CA GLU A 478 10.51 -1.17 9.19
C GLU A 478 9.16 -0.71 9.76
N ASN A 479 9.10 0.47 10.37
CA ASN A 479 7.88 1.03 10.94
C ASN A 479 6.81 1.40 9.89
N HIS A 480 7.18 1.47 8.60
CA HIS A 480 6.25 1.69 7.49
C HIS A 480 5.68 0.38 6.90
N ILE A 481 6.25 -0.78 7.21
CA ILE A 481 5.78 -2.06 6.69
C ILE A 481 4.40 -2.40 7.29
N VAL A 482 3.39 -2.64 6.46
CA VAL A 482 2.01 -2.92 6.92
C VAL A 482 1.75 -4.42 6.98
N GLY A 483 2.04 -5.15 5.91
CA GLY A 483 1.71 -6.57 5.82
C GLY A 483 2.06 -7.20 4.48
N LYS A 484 1.86 -8.51 4.39
CA LYS A 484 2.16 -9.32 3.21
C LYS A 484 0.90 -9.54 2.37
N LYS A 485 0.99 -9.41 1.05
CA LYS A 485 -0.09 -9.84 0.14
C LYS A 485 -0.38 -11.33 0.35
N LEU A 486 -1.63 -11.65 0.72
CA LEU A 486 -2.14 -13.02 0.77
C LEU A 486 -2.53 -13.46 -0.64
N PHE A 487 -3.70 -13.00 -1.11
CA PHE A 487 -4.28 -13.45 -2.37
C PHE A 487 -5.18 -12.37 -2.99
N ILE A 488 -5.49 -12.56 -4.28
CA ILE A 488 -6.42 -11.70 -5.03
C ILE A 488 -7.83 -12.26 -4.83
N TRP A 489 -8.70 -11.50 -4.18
CA TRP A 489 -10.07 -11.94 -3.89
C TRP A 489 -11.07 -11.47 -4.95
N MET A 490 -10.76 -10.40 -5.68
CA MET A 490 -11.53 -9.91 -6.83
C MET A 490 -10.56 -9.35 -7.86
N SER A 491 -10.89 -9.47 -9.14
CA SER A 491 -10.12 -8.84 -10.22
C SER A 491 -11.07 -8.50 -11.36
N TYR A 492 -11.04 -7.25 -11.82
CA TYR A 492 -11.82 -6.81 -12.97
C TYR A 492 -10.94 -6.13 -14.00
N ASP A 493 -11.36 -6.22 -15.25
CA ASP A 493 -10.69 -5.56 -16.36
C ASP A 493 -11.22 -4.14 -16.56
N GLN A 494 -10.38 -3.16 -16.24
CA GLN A 494 -10.65 -1.74 -16.48
C GLN A 494 -10.91 -1.40 -17.96
N TYR A 495 -10.52 -2.28 -18.90
CA TYR A 495 -10.77 -2.08 -20.33
C TYR A 495 -12.17 -2.51 -20.78
N GLY A 496 -12.92 -3.27 -19.96
CA GLY A 496 -14.32 -3.63 -20.22
C GLY A 496 -14.58 -5.12 -20.40
N LYS A 497 -13.57 -6.00 -20.26
CA LYS A 497 -13.73 -7.47 -20.37
C LYS A 497 -14.39 -8.14 -19.15
N GLY A 498 -14.88 -7.37 -18.18
CA GLY A 498 -15.53 -7.91 -16.99
C GLY A 498 -14.57 -8.51 -15.96
N ILE A 499 -15.03 -9.52 -15.22
CA ILE A 499 -14.30 -10.14 -14.09
C ILE A 499 -13.22 -11.11 -14.62
N ARG A 500 -11.99 -10.98 -14.11
CA ARG A 500 -10.84 -11.85 -14.46
C ARG A 500 -10.78 -13.07 -13.53
N TRP A 501 -11.71 -14.01 -13.69
CA TRP A 501 -11.89 -15.18 -12.83
C TRP A 501 -10.62 -16.02 -12.61
N SER A 502 -9.74 -16.13 -13.61
CA SER A 502 -8.49 -16.91 -13.55
C SER A 502 -7.45 -16.38 -12.55
N ARG A 503 -7.58 -15.12 -12.13
CA ARG A 503 -6.70 -14.44 -11.16
C ARG A 503 -7.18 -14.58 -9.72
N MET A 504 -8.47 -14.82 -9.51
CA MET A 504 -9.06 -14.92 -8.18
C MET A 504 -8.59 -16.21 -7.49
N TYR A 505 -8.28 -16.11 -6.20
CA TYR A 505 -7.97 -17.29 -5.40
C TYR A 505 -9.21 -18.13 -5.17
N ARG A 506 -9.14 -19.41 -5.60
CA ARG A 506 -10.21 -20.41 -5.48
C ARG A 506 -11.60 -19.82 -5.77
N PRO A 507 -11.91 -19.41 -7.01
CA PRO A 507 -13.16 -18.71 -7.35
C PRO A 507 -14.42 -19.50 -6.91
N TRP A 508 -14.34 -20.84 -6.89
CA TRP A 508 -15.40 -21.73 -6.41
C TRP A 508 -15.73 -21.57 -4.92
N MET A 509 -14.77 -21.17 -4.07
CA MET A 509 -15.04 -20.84 -2.66
C MET A 509 -16.00 -19.66 -2.55
N TRP A 510 -15.88 -18.67 -3.42
CA TRP A 510 -16.78 -17.51 -3.43
C TRP A 510 -18.19 -17.88 -3.91
N VAL A 511 -18.31 -18.81 -4.88
CA VAL A 511 -19.61 -19.40 -5.23
C VAL A 511 -20.21 -20.11 -4.02
N GLY A 512 -19.42 -20.89 -3.28
CA GLY A 512 -19.85 -21.53 -2.04
C GLY A 512 -20.29 -20.54 -0.96
N ILE A 513 -19.53 -19.46 -0.75
CA ILE A 513 -19.88 -18.36 0.18
C ILE A 513 -21.16 -17.65 -0.28
N MET A 514 -21.33 -17.37 -1.57
CA MET A 514 -22.52 -16.71 -2.10
C MET A 514 -23.75 -17.61 -1.98
N ILE A 515 -23.62 -18.92 -2.21
CA ILE A 515 -24.68 -19.90 -1.96
C ILE A 515 -25.01 -19.95 -0.47
N LEU A 516 -24.01 -19.96 0.41
CA LEU A 516 -24.19 -19.94 1.86
C LEU A 516 -24.89 -18.65 2.31
N LEU A 517 -24.44 -17.47 1.85
CA LEU A 517 -25.04 -16.18 2.11
C LEU A 517 -26.46 -16.11 1.58
N TYR A 518 -26.72 -16.59 0.36
CA TYR A 518 -28.07 -16.73 -0.19
C TYR A 518 -28.96 -17.59 0.72
N HIS A 519 -28.46 -18.72 1.22
CA HIS A 519 -29.21 -19.58 2.14
C HIS A 519 -29.41 -18.93 3.51
N ILE A 520 -28.42 -18.20 4.04
CA ILE A 520 -28.52 -17.45 5.29
C ILE A 520 -29.54 -16.32 5.16
N LEU A 521 -29.48 -15.54 4.07
CA LEU A 521 -30.42 -14.48 3.76
C LEU A 521 -31.83 -15.03 3.54
N LYS A 522 -31.98 -16.14 2.82
CA LYS A 522 -33.26 -16.82 2.61
C LYS A 522 -33.83 -17.42 3.91
N ARG A 523 -32.99 -17.88 4.83
CA ARG A 523 -33.41 -18.37 6.16
C ARG A 523 -33.71 -17.24 7.15
N GLY A 524 -33.00 -16.11 7.06
CA GLY A 524 -33.21 -14.91 7.88
C GLY A 524 -34.41 -14.08 7.43
N ILE A 525 -34.65 -14.01 6.12
CA ILE A 525 -35.83 -13.42 5.50
C ILE A 525 -36.93 -14.50 5.46
N LYS A 526 -37.52 -14.81 6.61
CA LYS A 526 -38.91 -15.31 6.59
C LYS A 526 -39.79 -14.13 6.19
N TRP A 527 -39.96 -13.95 4.89
CA TRP A 527 -40.95 -13.03 4.33
C TRP A 527 -42.31 -13.44 4.91
N ASN A 528 -42.83 -12.60 5.81
CA ASN A 528 -44.07 -12.85 6.51
C ASN A 528 -45.23 -12.68 5.50
N ARG A 529 -45.62 -13.79 4.86
CA ARG A 529 -46.75 -13.87 3.90
C ARG A 529 -48.06 -13.28 4.45
N ASN A 530 -48.19 -13.12 5.77
CA ASN A 530 -49.38 -12.51 6.38
C ASN A 530 -49.41 -10.97 6.31
N ARG A 531 -48.30 -10.30 5.98
CA ARG A 531 -48.26 -8.82 5.87
C ARG A 531 -48.72 -8.31 4.50
N THR A 532 -48.61 -9.12 3.44
CA THR A 532 -49.06 -8.76 2.08
C THR A 532 -50.56 -8.87 1.87
N ARG A 533 -51.31 -9.52 2.79
CA ARG A 533 -52.79 -9.58 2.75
C ARG A 533 -53.49 -8.35 3.37
N ARG A 534 -52.74 -7.45 4.02
CA ARG A 534 -53.28 -6.20 4.59
C ARG A 534 -53.06 -4.97 3.71
N LEU A 535 -52.37 -5.12 2.57
CA LEU A 535 -52.22 -4.06 1.56
C LEU A 535 -53.03 -4.36 0.28
N SER A 536 -53.80 -5.46 0.28
CA SER A 536 -54.71 -5.86 -0.81
C SER A 536 -56.18 -5.90 -0.36
N LYS A 537 -56.49 -5.24 0.76
CA LYS A 537 -57.82 -4.85 1.23
C LYS A 537 -57.69 -3.39 1.66
#